data_AF-A0A975IJF3-F1
#
_entry.id   AF-A0A975IJF3-F1
#
_cell.length_a   1.000
_cell.length_b   1.000
_cell.length_c   1.000
_cell.angle_alpha   90.00
_cell.angle_beta   90.00
_cell.angle_gamma   90.00
#
_symmetry.space_group_name_H-M   'P 1'
#
loop_
_entity.id
_entity.type
_entity.pdbx_description
1 polymer ?
#
loop_
_entity_poly.entity_id
_entity_poly.type
_entity_poly.pdbx_seq_one_letter_code
_entity_poly.pdbx_strand_id
1 'polypeptide(L)'
;MISYMELHEQNHKITELSNVLSYLINERSMCDTAVSCELFFRYVAMVREHLEVEERELYQLLLVHEDNDVRNTGRKFLSGSGEIKRVFGQYLKRWCKGKELRIRDHEAFIQETREIFSLVIRRIDDEIVHLYPTLLDFGEMPMNAKAA
;
A
#
# COMPACT_ATOMS: atom_id res chain seq x y z
N MET A 1 3.68 -11.33 -14.67
CA MET A 1 2.29 -10.85 -14.61
C MET A 1 1.65 -11.43 -13.38
N ILE A 2 1.42 -10.57 -12.39
CA ILE A 2 0.74 -10.89 -11.15
C ILE A 2 -0.76 -11.13 -11.41
N SER A 3 -1.38 -12.03 -10.66
CA SER A 3 -2.82 -12.31 -10.74
C SER A 3 -3.66 -11.47 -9.79
N TYR A 4 -4.96 -11.38 -10.08
CA TYR A 4 -5.94 -10.74 -9.20
C TYR A 4 -5.91 -11.35 -7.78
N MET A 5 -5.85 -12.68 -7.68
CA MET A 5 -5.79 -13.36 -6.37
C MET A 5 -4.54 -12.99 -5.57
N GLU A 6 -3.37 -12.90 -6.21
CA GLU A 6 -2.13 -12.49 -5.53
C GLU A 6 -2.19 -11.04 -5.04
N LEU A 7 -2.73 -10.12 -5.85
CA LEU A 7 -2.94 -8.73 -5.45
C LEU A 7 -3.97 -8.60 -4.33
N HIS A 8 -5.07 -9.34 -4.42
CA HIS A 8 -6.10 -9.38 -3.40
C HIS A 8 -5.55 -9.90 -2.06
N GLU A 9 -4.69 -10.93 -2.09
CA GLU A 9 -4.01 -11.45 -0.90
C GLU A 9 -3.03 -10.41 -0.30
N GLN A 10 -2.29 -9.67 -1.13
CA GLN A 10 -1.46 -8.57 -0.66
C GLN A 10 -2.31 -7.49 0.03
N ASN A 11 -3.41 -7.06 -0.59
CA ASN A 11 -4.33 -6.06 -0.05
C ASN A 11 -4.95 -6.51 1.27
N HIS A 12 -5.34 -7.78 1.37
CA HIS A 12 -5.84 -8.37 2.59
C HIS A 12 -4.82 -8.29 3.73
N LYS A 13 -3.57 -8.73 3.50
CA LYS A 13 -2.52 -8.71 4.52
C LYS A 13 -2.11 -7.29 4.94
N ILE A 14 -2.06 -6.34 4.00
CA ILE A 14 -1.79 -4.93 4.28
C ILE A 14 -2.91 -4.34 5.16
N THR A 15 -4.17 -4.66 4.85
CA THR A 15 -5.34 -4.23 5.62
C THR A 15 -5.34 -4.82 7.03
N GLU A 16 -5.06 -6.12 7.16
CA GLU A 16 -4.97 -6.79 8.45
C GLU A 16 -3.88 -6.16 9.34
N LEU A 17 -2.68 -5.95 8.80
CA LEU A 17 -1.60 -5.28 9.54
C LEU A 17 -1.96 -3.84 9.93
N SER A 18 -2.64 -3.09 9.05
CA SER A 18 -3.12 -1.74 9.37
C SER A 18 -4.06 -1.75 10.58
N ASN A 19 -4.97 -2.72 10.63
CA ASN A 19 -5.91 -2.87 11.74
C ASN A 19 -5.18 -3.23 13.04
N VAL A 20 -4.33 -4.25 13.02
CA VAL A 20 -3.56 -4.68 14.20
C VAL A 20 -2.71 -3.53 14.74
N LEU A 21 -1.95 -2.86 13.87
CA LEU A 21 -1.11 -1.73 14.25
C LEU A 21 -1.93 -0.56 14.78
N SER A 22 -3.11 -0.28 14.24
CA SER A 22 -4.00 0.77 14.73
C SER A 22 -4.39 0.60 16.19
N TYR A 23 -4.48 -0.64 16.68
CA TYR A 23 -4.70 -0.92 18.11
C TYR A 23 -3.40 -0.84 18.91
N LEU A 24 -2.30 -1.43 18.41
CA LEU A 24 -1.02 -1.46 19.12
C LEU A 24 -0.40 -0.07 19.35
N ILE A 25 -0.54 0.84 18.39
CA ILE A 25 0.04 2.18 18.51
C ILE A 25 -0.68 3.07 19.53
N ASN A 26 -1.94 2.77 19.87
CA ASN A 26 -2.73 3.59 20.80
C ASN A 26 -2.22 3.48 22.23
N GLU A 27 -1.72 2.30 22.61
CA GLU A 27 -1.19 2.08 23.95
C GLU A 27 0.31 2.37 23.98
N ARG A 28 0.73 3.38 24.75
CA ARG A 28 2.12 3.84 24.75
C ARG A 28 3.11 2.74 25.12
N SER A 29 2.74 1.86 26.04
CA SER A 29 3.56 0.72 26.47
C SER A 29 3.73 -0.36 25.41
N MET A 30 2.85 -0.39 24.40
CA MET A 30 2.87 -1.37 23.31
C MET A 30 3.51 -0.81 22.04
N CYS A 31 3.39 0.50 21.84
CA CYS A 31 3.69 1.21 20.60
C CYS A 31 5.13 1.00 20.08
N ASP A 32 6.12 0.99 20.97
CA ASP A 32 7.55 0.86 20.63
C ASP A 32 8.18 -0.47 21.09
N THR A 33 7.35 -1.46 21.43
CA THR A 33 7.85 -2.82 21.70
C THR A 33 8.52 -3.40 20.45
N ALA A 34 9.44 -4.34 20.64
CA ALA A 34 10.13 -5.01 19.54
C ALA A 34 9.15 -5.64 18.53
N VAL A 35 8.07 -6.25 19.05
CA VAL A 35 7.01 -6.86 18.22
C VAL A 35 6.24 -5.81 17.42
N SER A 36 5.82 -4.71 18.04
CA SER A 36 5.13 -3.62 17.32
C SER A 36 6.01 -2.98 16.25
N CYS A 37 7.30 -2.78 16.56
CA CYS A 37 8.28 -2.28 15.59
C CYS A 37 8.43 -3.26 14.41
N GLU A 38 8.56 -4.55 14.67
CA GLU A 38 8.66 -5.58 13.62
C GLU A 38 7.42 -5.57 12.71
N LEU A 39 6.22 -5.59 13.28
CA LEU A 39 4.96 -5.54 12.54
C LEU A 39 4.86 -4.25 11.71
N PHE A 40 5.28 -3.11 12.27
CA PHE A 40 5.29 -1.83 11.57
C PHE A 40 6.25 -1.85 10.36
N PHE A 41 7.48 -2.32 10.53
CA PHE A 41 8.42 -2.39 9.40
C PHE A 41 8.04 -3.44 8.36
N ARG A 42 7.38 -4.54 8.79
CA ARG A 42 6.75 -5.50 7.87
C ARG A 42 5.66 -4.83 7.05
N TYR A 43 4.75 -4.10 7.69
CA TYR A 43 3.72 -3.33 7.01
C TYR A 43 4.31 -2.37 5.97
N VAL A 44 5.33 -1.59 6.35
CA VAL A 44 6.03 -0.65 5.46
C VAL A 44 6.64 -1.37 4.25
N ALA A 45 7.27 -2.51 4.46
CA ALA A 45 7.84 -3.31 3.37
C ALA A 45 6.75 -3.80 2.41
N MET A 46 5.65 -4.33 2.95
CA MET A 46 4.55 -4.86 2.15
C MET A 46 3.87 -3.77 1.30
N VAL A 47 3.61 -2.58 1.85
CA VAL A 47 3.04 -1.46 1.09
C VAL A 47 3.97 -1.03 -0.05
N ARG A 48 5.28 -0.94 0.22
CA ARG A 48 6.25 -0.55 -0.81
C ARG A 48 6.34 -1.59 -1.93
N GLU A 49 6.45 -2.86 -1.57
CA GLU A 49 6.51 -3.97 -2.52
C GLU A 49 5.25 -4.02 -3.37
N HIS A 50 4.07 -3.89 -2.75
CA HIS A 50 2.79 -3.86 -3.45
C HIS A 50 2.76 -2.75 -4.51
N LEU A 51 3.08 -1.50 -4.14
CA LEU A 51 3.13 -0.37 -5.07
C LEU A 51 4.15 -0.55 -6.20
N GLU A 52 5.29 -1.19 -5.92
CA GLU A 52 6.32 -1.49 -6.93
C GLU A 52 5.88 -2.59 -7.90
N VAL A 53 5.19 -3.61 -7.41
CA VAL A 53 4.62 -4.68 -8.23
C VAL A 53 3.55 -4.13 -9.16
N GLU A 54 2.62 -3.32 -8.66
CA GLU A 54 1.59 -2.71 -9.50
C GLU A 54 2.19 -1.79 -10.58
N GLU A 55 3.17 -0.96 -10.23
CA GLU A 55 3.81 -0.05 -11.16
C GLU A 55 4.52 -0.79 -12.29
N ARG A 56 5.23 -1.87 -11.95
CA ARG A 56 5.97 -2.68 -12.91
C ARG A 56 5.06 -3.53 -13.79
N GLU A 57 4.06 -4.19 -13.21
CA GLU A 57 3.28 -5.23 -13.89
C GLU A 57 1.98 -4.71 -14.48
N LEU A 58 1.36 -3.66 -13.90
CA LEU A 58 0.00 -3.22 -14.26
C LEU A 58 -0.01 -1.88 -14.98
N TYR A 59 0.64 -0.85 -14.43
CA TYR A 59 0.48 0.50 -14.96
C TYR A 59 1.07 0.63 -16.37
N GLN A 60 2.16 -0.09 -16.67
CA GLN A 60 2.73 -0.08 -18.01
C GLN A 60 1.73 -0.55 -19.08
N LEU A 61 0.92 -1.57 -18.77
CA LEU A 61 -0.12 -2.09 -19.66
C LEU A 61 -1.20 -1.04 -19.94
N LEU A 62 -1.65 -0.34 -18.89
CA LEU A 62 -2.66 0.70 -19.00
C LEU A 62 -2.17 1.92 -19.80
N LEU A 63 -0.91 2.30 -19.63
CA LEU A 63 -0.35 3.51 -20.23
C LEU A 63 -0.15 3.42 -21.75
N VAL A 64 0.03 2.21 -22.29
CA VAL A 64 0.20 1.96 -23.72
C VAL A 64 -1.10 1.53 -24.43
N HIS A 65 -2.18 1.34 -23.68
CA HIS A 65 -3.47 0.92 -24.20
C HIS A 65 -4.03 1.93 -25.22
N GLU A 66 -4.79 1.48 -26.22
CA GLU A 66 -5.31 2.34 -27.29
C GLU A 66 -6.43 3.28 -26.81
N ASP A 67 -7.25 2.80 -25.88
CA ASP A 67 -8.34 3.56 -25.24
C ASP A 67 -7.80 4.66 -24.31
N ASN A 68 -8.30 5.89 -24.50
CA ASN A 68 -7.95 7.06 -23.70
C ASN A 68 -8.34 6.91 -22.22
N ASP A 69 -9.48 6.31 -21.92
CA ASP A 69 -9.99 6.21 -20.56
C ASP A 69 -9.13 5.23 -19.74
N VAL A 70 -8.72 4.12 -20.36
CA VAL A 70 -7.79 3.15 -19.77
C VAL A 70 -6.43 3.80 -19.48
N ARG A 71 -5.88 4.56 -20.44
CA ARG A 71 -4.63 5.33 -20.23
C ARG A 71 -4.77 6.34 -19.09
N ASN A 72 -5.92 7.02 -19.00
CA ASN A 72 -6.18 7.98 -17.94
C ASN A 72 -6.24 7.31 -16.56
N THR A 73 -6.84 6.12 -16.46
CA THR A 73 -6.78 5.30 -15.24
C THR A 73 -5.33 4.98 -14.87
N GLY A 74 -4.52 4.47 -15.80
CA GLY A 74 -3.10 4.20 -15.57
C GLY A 74 -2.32 5.42 -15.07
N ARG A 75 -2.52 6.60 -15.68
CA ARG A 75 -1.89 7.86 -15.25
C ARG A 75 -2.29 8.29 -13.84
N LYS A 76 -3.57 8.18 -13.50
CA LYS A 76 -4.07 8.51 -12.14
C LYS A 76 -3.44 7.61 -11.09
N PHE A 77 -3.42 6.30 -11.33
CA PHE A 77 -2.87 5.33 -10.39
C PHE A 77 -1.35 5.48 -10.23
N LEU A 78 -0.61 5.75 -11.30
CA LEU A 78 0.82 6.05 -11.27
C LEU A 78 1.12 7.32 -10.46
N SER A 79 0.40 8.41 -10.74
CA SER A 79 0.58 9.67 -9.99
C SER A 79 0.25 9.50 -8.51
N GLY A 80 -0.83 8.77 -8.19
CA GLY A 80 -1.22 8.45 -6.82
C GLY A 80 -0.17 7.61 -6.08
N SER A 81 0.39 6.59 -6.74
CA SER A 81 1.48 5.78 -6.18
C SER A 81 2.71 6.62 -5.85
N GLY A 82 3.10 7.55 -6.74
CA GLY A 82 4.19 8.49 -6.48
C GLY A 82 3.95 9.37 -5.24
N GLU A 83 2.74 9.88 -5.08
CA GLU A 83 2.34 10.69 -3.93
C GLU A 83 2.35 9.89 -2.62
N ILE A 84 1.82 8.66 -2.63
CA ILE A 84 1.86 7.77 -1.47
C ILE A 84 3.31 7.48 -1.05
N LYS A 85 4.19 7.12 -2.00
CA LYS A 85 5.62 6.90 -1.73
C LYS A 85 6.28 8.14 -1.11
N ARG A 86 5.94 9.33 -1.59
CA ARG A 86 6.44 10.61 -1.05
C ARG A 86 6.00 10.82 0.40
N VAL A 87 4.71 10.68 0.70
CA VAL A 87 4.13 10.86 2.04
C VAL A 87 4.72 9.81 3.02
N PHE A 88 4.79 8.54 2.62
CA PHE A 88 5.46 7.49 3.40
C PHE A 88 6.92 7.82 3.68
N GLY A 89 7.66 8.29 2.69
CA GLY A 89 9.06 8.66 2.84
C GLY A 89 9.27 9.78 3.86
N GLN A 90 8.39 10.77 3.88
CA GLN A 90 8.42 11.86 4.86
C GLN A 90 8.07 11.36 6.27
N TYR A 91 7.00 10.58 6.38
CA TYR A 91 6.57 9.98 7.64
C TYR A 91 7.66 9.10 8.27
N LEU A 92 8.29 8.21 7.50
CA LEU A 92 9.38 7.35 7.98
C LEU A 92 10.61 8.15 8.40
N LYS A 93 10.97 9.22 7.67
CA LYS A 93 12.09 10.09 8.06
C LYS A 93 11.82 10.79 9.39
N ARG A 94 10.56 11.13 9.67
CA ARG A 94 10.17 11.81 10.91
C ARG A 94 10.17 10.87 12.11
N TRP A 95 9.61 9.67 11.95
CA TRP A 95 9.33 8.77 13.07
C TRP A 95 10.27 7.58 13.18
N CYS A 96 11.16 7.36 12.21
CA CYS A 96 12.09 6.23 12.21
C CYS A 96 13.54 6.68 12.06
N LYS A 97 14.46 5.90 12.63
CA LYS A 97 15.89 5.96 12.28
C LYS A 97 16.40 4.54 12.08
N GLY A 98 16.71 4.17 10.85
CA GLY A 98 17.02 2.77 10.51
C GLY A 98 15.78 1.90 10.72
N LYS A 99 15.89 0.85 11.54
CA LYS A 99 14.79 -0.06 11.90
C LYS A 99 14.26 0.18 13.32
N GLU A 100 14.35 1.42 13.81
CA GLU A 100 13.86 1.81 15.13
C GLU A 100 12.84 2.93 15.02
N LEU A 101 11.76 2.84 15.81
CA LEU A 101 10.78 3.91 16.00
C LEU A 101 11.31 4.93 17.00
N ARG A 102 11.18 6.22 16.67
CA ARG A 102 11.62 7.36 17.49
C ARG A 102 10.44 8.25 17.82
N ILE A 103 9.66 7.80 18.80
CA ILE A 103 8.38 8.42 19.16
C ILE A 103 8.58 9.41 20.31
N ARG A 104 8.86 10.66 19.96
CA ARG A 104 9.00 11.77 20.94
C ARG A 104 7.66 12.32 21.41
N ASP A 105 6.69 12.36 20.50
CA ASP A 105 5.33 12.81 20.74
C ASP A 105 4.41 11.66 20.31
N HIS A 106 3.76 11.03 21.28
CA HIS A 106 2.93 9.84 21.06
C HIS A 106 1.63 10.18 20.36
N GLU A 107 1.01 11.30 20.72
CA GLU A 107 -0.29 11.71 20.15
C GLU A 107 -0.13 12.10 18.69
N ALA A 108 0.89 12.91 18.37
CA ALA A 108 1.22 13.27 17.00
C ALA A 108 1.60 12.03 16.17
N PHE A 109 2.33 11.07 16.76
CA PHE A 109 2.64 9.81 16.09
C PHE A 109 1.38 9.02 15.77
N ILE A 110 0.47 8.82 16.72
CA ILE A 110 -0.79 8.10 16.49
C ILE A 110 -1.57 8.75 15.36
N GLN A 111 -1.73 10.08 15.39
CA GLN A 111 -2.50 10.80 14.40
C GLN A 111 -1.91 10.63 12.99
N GLU A 112 -0.61 10.85 12.83
CA GLU A 112 0.05 10.71 11.53
C GLU A 112 0.11 9.26 11.04
N THR A 113 0.25 8.30 11.96
CA THR A 113 0.22 6.87 11.61
C THR A 113 -1.15 6.47 11.08
N ARG A 114 -2.23 6.95 11.71
CA ARG A 114 -3.61 6.69 11.26
C ARG A 114 -3.86 7.32 9.89
N GLU A 115 -3.34 8.52 9.64
CA GLU A 115 -3.42 9.16 8.32
C GLU A 115 -2.73 8.32 7.24
N ILE A 116 -1.56 7.75 7.54
CA ILE A 116 -0.86 6.81 6.67
C ILE A 116 -1.72 5.57 6.39
N PHE A 117 -2.31 4.96 7.42
CA PHE A 117 -3.19 3.81 7.23
C PHE A 117 -4.42 4.16 6.39
N SER A 118 -5.09 5.27 6.67
CA SER A 118 -6.24 5.74 5.88
C SER A 118 -5.89 6.06 4.43
N LEU A 119 -4.66 6.52 4.16
CA LEU A 119 -4.16 6.74 2.79
C LEU A 119 -4.04 5.41 2.04
N VAL A 120 -3.45 4.39 2.68
CA VAL A 120 -3.26 3.05 2.07
C VAL A 120 -4.58 2.32 1.90
N ILE A 121 -5.49 2.39 2.87
CA ILE A 121 -6.81 1.75 2.75
C ILE A 121 -7.61 2.34 1.60
N ARG A 122 -7.66 3.68 1.49
CA ARG A 122 -8.31 4.35 0.34
C ARG A 122 -7.70 3.92 -0.99
N ARG A 123 -6.39 3.75 -1.01
CA ARG A 123 -5.68 3.28 -2.20
C ARG A 123 -6.13 1.85 -2.59
N ILE A 124 -6.20 0.94 -1.62
CA ILE A 124 -6.68 -0.44 -1.82
C ILE A 124 -8.13 -0.45 -2.32
N ASP A 125 -8.99 0.41 -1.75
CA ASP A 125 -10.39 0.54 -2.19
C ASP A 125 -10.46 1.00 -3.65
N ASP A 126 -9.68 2.01 -4.03
CA ASP A 126 -9.61 2.50 -5.41
C ASP A 126 -9.11 1.42 -6.37
N GLU A 127 -8.13 0.60 -5.95
CA GLU A 127 -7.65 -0.53 -6.76
C GLU A 127 -8.75 -1.55 -7.03
N ILE A 128 -9.50 -1.93 -6.00
CA ILE A 128 -10.59 -2.91 -6.09
C ILE A 128 -11.75 -2.39 -6.93
N VAL A 129 -12.09 -1.11 -6.79
CA VAL A 129 -13.26 -0.51 -7.45
C VAL A 129 -12.94 -0.06 -8.88
N HIS A 130 -11.70 0.34 -9.17
CA HIS A 130 -11.36 0.97 -10.44
C HIS A 130 -10.23 0.27 -11.20
N LEU A 131 -9.09 0.00 -10.56
CA LEU A 131 -7.92 -0.52 -11.27
C LEU A 131 -8.13 -1.96 -11.75
N TYR A 132 -8.48 -2.85 -10.82
CA TYR A 132 -8.62 -4.27 -11.09
C TYR A 132 -9.75 -4.57 -12.10
N PRO A 133 -10.95 -3.97 -12.00
CA PRO A 133 -11.98 -4.15 -13.02
C PRO A 133 -11.52 -3.70 -14.41
N THR A 134 -10.83 -2.54 -14.50
CA THR A 134 -10.30 -2.06 -15.79
C THR A 134 -9.37 -3.09 -16.44
N LEU A 135 -8.49 -3.72 -15.67
CA LEU A 135 -7.56 -4.72 -16.20
C LEU A 135 -8.25 -6.05 -16.57
N LEU A 136 -9.29 -6.44 -15.82
CA LEU A 136 -10.06 -7.65 -16.12
C LEU A 136 -10.90 -7.49 -17.38
N ASP A 137 -11.54 -6.33 -17.56
CA ASP A 137 -12.44 -6.06 -18.68
C ASP A 137 -11.74 -6.16 -20.05
N PHE A 138 -10.44 -5.83 -20.11
CA PHE A 138 -9.65 -5.92 -21.35
C PHE A 138 -8.69 -7.13 -21.39
N GLY A 139 -8.76 -8.03 -20.41
CA GLY A 139 -8.06 -9.32 -20.44
C GLY A 139 -6.57 -9.28 -20.08
N GLU A 140 -6.08 -8.20 -19.48
CA GLU A 140 -4.66 -7.95 -19.16
C GLU A 140 -4.27 -8.43 -17.75
N MET A 141 -5.22 -8.97 -16.97
CA MET A 141 -4.95 -9.54 -15.65
C MET A 141 -5.54 -10.95 -15.50
N PRO A 142 -4.72 -11.97 -15.17
CA PRO A 142 -5.23 -13.31 -14.91
C PRO A 142 -5.94 -13.38 -13.56
N MET A 143 -7.03 -14.15 -13.49
CA MET A 143 -7.77 -14.35 -12.23
C MET A 143 -6.95 -15.12 -11.19
N ASN A 144 -6.30 -16.20 -11.61
CA ASN A 144 -5.53 -17.10 -10.74
C ASN A 144 -4.04 -17.04 -11.10
N ALA A 145 -3.18 -17.31 -10.10
CA ALA A 145 -1.76 -17.50 -10.34
C ALA A 145 -1.54 -18.63 -11.37
N LYS A 146 -0.59 -18.45 -12.29
CA LYS A 146 -0.18 -19.56 -13.17
C LYS A 146 0.42 -20.64 -12.28
N ALA A 147 -0.08 -21.88 -12.40
CA ALA A 147 0.57 -23.03 -11.81
C ALA A 147 2.02 -23.07 -12.32
N ALA A 148 2.97 -22.99 -11.39
CA ALA A 148 4.40 -23.07 -11.68
C ALA A 148 4.79 -24.47 -12.18
#